data_AF-A0A916H701-F1
#
_entry.id   AF-A0A916H701-F1
#
_cell.length_a   1.000
_cell.length_b   1.000
_cell.length_c   1.000
_cell.angle_alpha   90.00
_cell.angle_beta   90.00
_cell.angle_gamma   90.00
#
_symmetry.space_group_name_H-M   'P 1'
#
loop_
_entity.id
_entity.type
_entity.pdbx_description
1 polymer ?
#
loop_
_entity_poly.entity_id
_entity_poly.type
_entity_poly.pdbx_seq_one_letter_code
_entity_poly.pdbx_strand_id
1 'polypeptide(L)'
;GYAATTLQQICARARVAPRHFYEHFESREAILVAILEALSDEVVARASRCEPAPSENPLGDLQRRLAQVLAFYGEHPLLTRIACIEVVGVSDTVEQRRREKSARFRRLILDDLGALARRRKIPARDYTLTAIALIGALDELLSEWVLRPESIDFDAIVAESSRLLNAAVAR
;
A
#
# COMPACT_ATOMS: atom_id res chain seq x y z
N GLY A 1 -14.64 13.70 -2.48
CA GLY A 1 -14.29 12.34 -2.92
C GLY A 1 -14.53 12.21 -4.41
N TYR A 2 -13.98 11.17 -5.02
CA TYR A 2 -13.93 10.92 -6.45
C TYR A 2 -15.32 11.06 -7.12
N ALA A 3 -16.36 10.48 -6.53
CA ALA A 3 -17.72 10.51 -7.07
C ALA A 3 -18.21 11.94 -7.36
N ALA A 4 -17.93 12.88 -6.47
CA ALA A 4 -18.36 14.28 -6.58
C ALA A 4 -17.41 15.17 -7.41
N THR A 5 -16.24 14.66 -7.83
CA THR A 5 -15.20 15.45 -8.51
C THR A 5 -15.29 15.30 -10.03
N THR A 6 -15.87 16.27 -10.72
CA THR A 6 -16.02 16.29 -12.18
C THR A 6 -14.70 16.50 -12.92
N LEU A 7 -14.65 16.08 -14.20
CA LEU A 7 -13.51 16.34 -15.07
C LEU A 7 -13.19 17.84 -15.19
N GLN A 8 -14.23 18.67 -15.30
CA GLN A 8 -14.11 20.12 -15.40
C GLN A 8 -13.42 20.71 -14.16
N GLN A 9 -13.77 20.24 -12.96
CA GLN A 9 -13.11 20.65 -11.72
C GLN A 9 -11.63 20.24 -11.70
N ILE A 10 -11.30 19.04 -12.18
CA ILE A 10 -9.91 18.57 -12.29
C ILE A 10 -9.12 19.46 -13.25
N CYS A 11 -9.64 19.67 -14.46
CA CYS A 11 -9.02 20.53 -15.47
C CYS A 11 -8.83 21.97 -14.98
N ALA A 12 -9.85 22.55 -14.35
CA ALA A 12 -9.77 23.89 -13.76
C ALA A 12 -8.70 23.98 -12.68
N ARG A 13 -8.62 22.97 -11.79
CA ARG A 13 -7.63 22.94 -10.70
C ARG A 13 -6.20 22.74 -11.20
N ALA A 14 -6.02 21.97 -12.27
CA ALA A 14 -4.75 21.73 -12.93
C ALA A 14 -4.37 22.82 -13.95
N ARG A 15 -5.26 23.79 -14.21
CA ARG A 15 -5.10 24.86 -15.20
C ARG A 15 -4.82 24.33 -16.62
N VAL A 16 -5.50 23.25 -17.00
CA VAL A 16 -5.42 22.63 -18.33
C VAL A 16 -6.79 22.67 -19.01
N ALA A 17 -6.81 22.77 -20.34
CA ALA A 17 -8.05 22.64 -21.10
C ALA A 17 -8.50 21.16 -21.18
N PRO A 18 -9.80 20.86 -21.26
CA PRO A 18 -10.29 19.48 -21.36
C PRO A 18 -9.70 18.69 -22.53
N ARG A 19 -9.35 19.33 -23.65
CA ARG A 19 -8.67 18.67 -24.77
C ARG A 19 -7.31 18.08 -24.36
N HIS A 20 -6.54 18.79 -23.55
CA HIS A 20 -5.22 18.36 -23.07
C HIS A 20 -5.33 17.26 -22.01
N PHE A 21 -6.47 17.17 -21.33
CA PHE A 21 -6.73 16.03 -20.45
C PHE A 21 -6.76 14.71 -21.25
N TYR A 22 -7.52 14.70 -22.35
CA TYR A 22 -7.68 13.49 -23.17
C TYR A 22 -6.42 13.11 -23.97
N GLU A 23 -5.43 13.99 -24.06
CA GLU A 23 -4.09 13.65 -24.58
C GLU A 23 -3.33 12.73 -23.60
N HIS A 24 -3.67 12.75 -22.31
CA HIS A 24 -2.98 11.98 -21.27
C HIS A 24 -3.83 10.89 -20.63
N PHE A 25 -5.15 11.07 -20.56
CA PHE A 25 -6.06 10.16 -19.86
C PHE A 25 -7.36 9.97 -20.64
N GLU A 26 -7.74 8.71 -20.85
CA GLU A 26 -8.99 8.35 -21.54
C GLU A 26 -10.24 8.65 -20.69
N SER A 27 -10.09 8.68 -19.36
CA SER A 27 -11.20 8.90 -18.43
C SER A 27 -10.72 9.37 -17.05
N ARG A 28 -11.66 9.80 -16.19
CA ARG A 28 -11.38 10.02 -14.77
C ARG A 28 -10.90 8.76 -14.05
N GLU A 29 -11.39 7.59 -14.45
CA GLU A 29 -10.95 6.30 -13.88
C GLU A 29 -9.49 6.01 -14.23
N ALA A 30 -9.05 6.38 -15.44
CA ALA A 30 -7.66 6.24 -15.85
C ALA A 30 -6.70 7.03 -14.93
N ILE A 31 -7.15 8.16 -14.36
CA ILE A 31 -6.38 8.90 -13.35
C ILE A 31 -6.22 8.07 -12.08
N LEU A 32 -7.29 7.42 -11.60
CA LEU A 32 -7.23 6.57 -10.40
C LEU A 32 -6.28 5.39 -10.61
N VAL A 33 -6.35 4.75 -11.78
CA VAL A 33 -5.44 3.67 -12.15
C VAL A 33 -3.99 4.15 -12.14
N ALA A 34 -3.70 5.30 -12.78
CA ALA A 34 -2.37 5.87 -12.79
C ALA A 34 -1.84 6.22 -11.38
N ILE A 35 -2.71 6.71 -10.50
CA ILE A 35 -2.36 6.97 -9.09
C ILE A 35 -2.03 5.66 -8.37
N LEU A 36 -2.83 4.60 -8.55
CA LEU A 36 -2.59 3.29 -7.95
C LEU A 36 -1.27 2.67 -8.44
N GLU A 37 -0.97 2.82 -9.73
CA GLU A 37 0.28 2.34 -10.34
C GLU A 37 1.48 3.10 -9.77
N ALA A 38 1.46 4.44 -9.80
CA ALA A 38 2.53 5.27 -9.26
C ALA A 38 2.78 5.00 -7.76
N LEU A 39 1.71 4.83 -6.98
CA LEU A 39 1.82 4.48 -5.57
C LEU A 39 2.43 3.09 -5.37
N SER A 40 2.05 2.11 -6.21
CA SER A 40 2.61 0.76 -6.15
C SER A 40 4.10 0.75 -6.46
N ASP A 41 4.53 1.50 -7.48
CA ASP A 41 5.93 1.62 -7.85
C ASP A 41 6.76 2.31 -6.77
N GLU A 42 6.23 3.37 -6.17
CA GLU A 42 6.90 4.08 -5.09
C GLU A 42 7.05 3.22 -3.83
N VAL A 43 6.01 2.44 -3.47
CA VAL A 43 6.11 1.49 -2.35
C VAL A 43 7.17 0.41 -2.62
N VAL A 44 7.22 -0.14 -3.82
CA VAL A 44 8.23 -1.14 -4.21
C VAL A 44 9.63 -0.53 -4.18
N ALA A 45 9.78 0.69 -4.67
CA ALA A 45 11.04 1.42 -4.65
C ALA A 45 11.51 1.68 -3.21
N ARG A 46 10.64 2.18 -2.32
CA ARG A 46 10.94 2.38 -0.89
C ARG A 46 11.32 1.07 -0.21
N ALA A 47 10.55 0.01 -0.42
CA ALA A 47 10.86 -1.30 0.15
C ALA A 47 12.27 -1.77 -0.27
N SER A 48 12.64 -1.55 -1.55
CA SER A 48 13.94 -1.95 -2.10
C SER A 48 15.11 -1.12 -1.59
N ARG A 49 14.90 0.13 -1.18
CA ARG A 49 15.92 1.02 -0.59
C ARG A 49 16.25 0.69 0.87
N CYS A 50 15.45 -0.15 1.53
CA CYS A 50 15.75 -0.61 2.88
C CYS A 50 16.94 -1.57 2.84
N GLU A 51 18.14 -1.05 3.06
CA GLU A 51 19.34 -1.88 3.18
C GLU A 51 19.26 -2.79 4.43
N PRO A 52 19.75 -4.05 4.32
CA PRO A 52 19.88 -4.92 5.48
C PRO A 52 20.82 -4.24 6.49
N ALA A 53 20.46 -4.29 7.77
CA ALA A 53 21.37 -3.79 8.79
C ALA A 53 22.56 -4.77 8.89
N PRO A 54 23.76 -4.31 9.29
CA PRO A 54 24.90 -5.20 9.56
C PRO A 54 24.61 -6.25 10.65
N SER A 55 23.54 -6.06 11.45
CA SER A 55 23.10 -6.99 12.48
C SER A 55 22.49 -8.28 11.90
N GLU A 56 22.68 -9.42 12.58
CA GLU A 56 22.06 -10.71 12.25
C GLU A 56 20.54 -10.80 12.56
N ASN A 57 19.78 -9.71 12.39
CA ASN A 57 18.33 -9.68 12.62
C ASN A 57 17.51 -9.47 11.33
N PRO A 58 17.42 -10.51 10.46
CA PRO A 58 16.59 -10.45 9.25
C PRO A 58 15.11 -10.13 9.49
N LEU A 59 14.55 -10.52 10.65
CA LEU A 59 13.17 -10.15 10.99
C LEU A 59 13.05 -8.64 11.30
N GLY A 60 14.05 -8.09 11.99
CA GLY A 60 14.18 -6.65 12.19
C GLY A 60 14.32 -5.88 10.88
N ASP A 61 15.02 -6.43 9.89
CA ASP A 61 15.11 -5.82 8.56
C ASP A 61 13.75 -5.75 7.86
N LEU A 62 12.95 -6.82 7.96
CA LEU A 62 11.59 -6.84 7.43
C LEU A 62 10.67 -5.84 8.14
N GLN A 63 10.78 -5.72 9.47
CA GLN A 63 10.04 -4.71 10.24
C GLN A 63 10.39 -3.29 9.82
N ARG A 64 11.68 -2.97 9.64
CA ARG A 64 12.11 -1.64 9.18
C ARG A 64 11.59 -1.33 7.79
N ARG A 65 11.61 -2.31 6.89
CA ARG A 65 11.05 -2.19 5.53
C ARG A 65 9.55 -1.91 5.58
N LEU A 66 8.80 -2.66 6.41
CA LEU A 66 7.37 -2.42 6.63
C LEU A 66 7.11 -1.01 7.16
N ALA A 67 7.88 -0.56 8.16
CA ALA A 67 7.76 0.78 8.72
C ALA A 67 8.04 1.88 7.67
N GLN A 68 9.07 1.72 6.82
CA GLN A 68 9.36 2.67 5.74
C GLN A 68 8.25 2.74 4.69
N VAL A 69 7.66 1.59 4.35
CA VAL A 69 6.52 1.54 3.43
C VAL A 69 5.30 2.22 4.06
N LEU A 70 5.02 1.97 5.34
CA LEU A 70 3.92 2.63 6.04
C LEU A 70 4.15 4.13 6.16
N ALA A 71 5.36 4.59 6.48
CA ALA A 71 5.69 6.00 6.56
C ALA A 71 5.27 6.77 5.29
N PHE A 72 5.41 6.19 4.09
CA PHE A 72 4.89 6.80 2.87
C PHE A 72 3.38 7.07 2.91
N TYR A 73 2.59 6.11 3.37
CA TYR A 73 1.14 6.31 3.50
C TYR A 73 0.81 7.40 4.54
N GLY A 74 1.57 7.47 5.63
CA GLY A 74 1.44 8.52 6.64
C GLY A 74 1.82 9.91 6.14
N GLU A 75 2.88 10.01 5.35
CA GLU A 75 3.37 11.26 4.70
C GLU A 75 2.39 11.78 3.63
N HIS A 76 1.57 10.89 3.05
CA HIS A 76 0.69 11.22 1.93
C HIS A 76 -0.78 10.83 2.18
N PRO A 77 -1.46 11.42 3.19
CA PRO A 77 -2.82 11.04 3.60
C PRO A 77 -3.86 11.11 2.47
N LEU A 78 -3.74 12.10 1.57
CA LEU A 78 -4.65 12.21 0.42
C LEU A 78 -4.47 11.07 -0.58
N LEU A 79 -3.23 10.62 -0.82
CA LEU A 79 -2.96 9.48 -1.70
C LEU A 79 -3.43 8.18 -1.04
N THR A 80 -3.18 8.03 0.26
CA THR A 80 -3.68 6.90 1.06
C THR A 80 -5.19 6.83 1.00
N ARG A 81 -5.89 7.96 1.17
CA ARG A 81 -7.35 8.03 1.04
C ARG A 81 -7.81 7.61 -0.36
N ILE A 82 -7.13 8.07 -1.41
CA ILE A 82 -7.47 7.64 -2.76
C ILE A 82 -7.32 6.13 -2.89
N ALA A 83 -6.20 5.56 -2.44
CA ALA A 83 -5.88 4.15 -2.62
C ALA A 83 -6.72 3.18 -1.76
N CYS A 84 -7.19 3.63 -0.60
CA CYS A 84 -7.95 2.82 0.35
C CYS A 84 -9.47 3.04 0.24
N ILE A 85 -9.92 4.26 -0.04
CA ILE A 85 -11.35 4.63 0.01
C ILE A 85 -11.91 4.96 -1.37
N GLU A 86 -11.31 5.93 -2.06
CA GLU A 86 -11.96 6.54 -3.23
C GLU A 86 -11.95 5.64 -4.47
N VAL A 87 -11.07 4.64 -4.52
CA VAL A 87 -10.99 3.65 -5.60
C VAL A 87 -11.97 2.49 -5.44
N VAL A 88 -12.53 2.29 -4.23
CA VAL A 88 -13.36 1.13 -3.90
C VAL A 88 -14.68 1.18 -4.66
N GLY A 89 -14.97 0.15 -5.44
CA GLY A 89 -16.26 -0.01 -6.12
C GLY A 89 -16.52 1.02 -7.23
N VAL A 90 -15.49 1.71 -7.71
CA VAL A 90 -15.63 2.70 -8.81
C VAL A 90 -16.04 2.02 -10.10
N SER A 91 -15.35 0.94 -10.48
CA SER A 91 -15.63 0.11 -11.65
C SER A 91 -14.89 -1.22 -11.55
N ASP A 92 -15.29 -2.22 -12.33
CA ASP A 92 -14.60 -3.52 -12.39
C ASP A 92 -13.13 -3.37 -12.78
N THR A 93 -12.82 -2.44 -13.70
CA THR A 93 -11.45 -2.14 -14.12
C THR A 93 -10.60 -1.61 -12.98
N VAL A 94 -11.12 -0.66 -12.19
CA VAL A 94 -10.41 -0.10 -11.04
C VAL A 94 -10.24 -1.17 -9.95
N GLU A 95 -11.27 -1.97 -9.68
CA GLU A 95 -11.21 -3.07 -8.72
C GLU A 95 -10.17 -4.13 -9.11
N GLN A 96 -10.09 -4.47 -10.40
CA GLN A 96 -9.06 -5.38 -10.91
C GLN A 96 -7.65 -4.82 -10.66
N ARG A 97 -7.43 -3.52 -10.92
CA ARG A 97 -6.15 -2.84 -10.65
C ARG A 97 -5.82 -2.81 -9.16
N ARG A 98 -6.81 -2.60 -8.27
CA ARG A 98 -6.63 -2.71 -6.82
C ARG A 98 -6.17 -4.11 -6.41
N ARG A 99 -6.80 -5.15 -6.96
CA ARG A 99 -6.44 -6.57 -6.68
C ARG A 99 -5.04 -6.91 -7.15
N GLU A 100 -4.64 -6.41 -8.32
CA GLU A 100 -3.29 -6.57 -8.88
C GLU A 100 -2.22 -5.89 -8.02
N LYS A 101 -2.49 -4.65 -7.57
CA LYS A 101 -1.65 -3.95 -6.59
C LYS A 101 -1.47 -4.80 -5.32
N SER A 102 -2.56 -5.26 -4.72
CA SER A 102 -2.49 -6.08 -3.51
C SER A 102 -1.74 -7.40 -3.76
N ALA A 103 -1.87 -8.01 -4.95
CA ALA A 103 -1.11 -9.18 -5.33
C ALA A 103 0.40 -8.92 -5.40
N ARG A 104 0.81 -7.76 -5.93
CA ARG A 104 2.23 -7.36 -5.99
C ARG A 104 2.83 -7.22 -4.60
N PHE A 105 2.12 -6.60 -3.65
CA PHE A 105 2.60 -6.50 -2.26
C PHE A 105 2.62 -7.83 -1.53
N ARG A 106 1.62 -8.69 -1.74
CA ARG A 106 1.64 -10.06 -1.19
C ARG A 106 2.88 -10.83 -1.67
N ARG A 107 3.27 -10.67 -2.93
CA ARG A 107 4.47 -11.32 -3.48
C ARG A 107 5.75 -10.86 -2.77
N LEU A 108 5.90 -9.55 -2.53
CA LEU A 108 7.05 -9.02 -1.77
C LEU A 108 7.14 -9.63 -0.37
N ILE A 109 6.01 -9.67 0.36
CA ILE A 109 5.96 -10.29 1.69
C ILE A 109 6.32 -11.78 1.61
N LEU A 110 5.80 -12.51 0.63
CA LEU A 110 6.11 -13.93 0.46
C LEU A 110 7.58 -14.18 0.13
N ASP A 111 8.19 -13.34 -0.70
CA ASP A 111 9.60 -13.45 -1.04
C ASP A 111 10.47 -13.25 0.20
N ASP A 112 10.15 -12.24 1.03
CA ASP A 112 10.84 -11.95 2.28
C ASP A 112 10.66 -13.09 3.31
N LEU A 113 9.43 -13.52 3.56
CA LEU A 113 9.14 -14.63 4.49
C LEU A 113 9.77 -15.94 4.01
N GLY A 114 9.74 -16.21 2.71
CA GLY A 114 10.40 -17.37 2.12
C GLY A 114 11.92 -17.33 2.30
N ALA A 115 12.54 -16.16 2.17
CA ALA A 115 13.96 -15.98 2.43
C ALA A 115 14.32 -16.22 3.91
N LEU A 116 13.49 -15.73 4.84
CA LEU A 116 13.65 -15.97 6.28
C LEU A 116 13.51 -17.46 6.63
N ALA A 117 12.53 -18.14 6.04
CA ALA A 117 12.30 -19.57 6.24
C ALA A 117 13.47 -20.42 5.73
N ARG A 118 14.00 -20.11 4.52
CA ARG A 118 15.20 -20.78 3.96
C ARG A 118 16.43 -20.61 4.86
N ARG A 119 16.58 -19.45 5.51
CA ARG A 119 17.64 -19.16 6.48
C ARG A 119 17.36 -19.72 7.88
N ARG A 120 16.27 -20.48 8.07
CA ARG A 120 15.82 -21.06 9.35
C ARG A 120 15.59 -20.02 10.46
N LYS A 121 15.30 -18.77 10.09
CA LYS A 121 15.01 -17.68 11.03
C LYS A 121 13.54 -17.67 11.49
N ILE A 122 12.65 -18.23 10.67
CA ILE A 122 11.22 -18.45 10.99
C ILE A 122 10.83 -19.90 10.60
N PRO A 123 9.68 -20.43 11.06
CA PRO A 123 9.21 -21.76 10.66
C PRO A 123 9.07 -21.92 9.14
N ALA A 124 9.44 -23.09 8.61
CA ALA A 124 9.24 -23.44 7.21
C ALA A 124 7.80 -23.93 6.98
N ARG A 125 6.96 -23.08 6.41
CA ARG A 125 5.56 -23.38 6.07
C ARG A 125 5.09 -22.51 4.90
N ASP A 126 3.89 -22.80 4.41
CA ASP A 126 3.22 -21.89 3.47
C ASP A 126 2.73 -20.64 4.21
N TYR A 127 3.13 -19.47 3.71
CA TYR A 127 2.76 -18.15 4.22
C TYR A 127 1.75 -17.43 3.31
N THR A 128 1.18 -18.08 2.29
CA THR A 128 0.24 -17.46 1.33
C THR A 128 -0.94 -16.81 2.04
N LEU A 129 -1.62 -17.55 2.93
CA LEU A 129 -2.73 -17.01 3.71
C LEU A 129 -2.28 -15.92 4.69
N THR A 130 -1.09 -16.05 5.27
CA THR A 130 -0.49 -15.02 6.13
C THR A 130 -0.31 -13.70 5.36
N ALA A 131 0.24 -13.75 4.15
CA ALA A 131 0.46 -12.57 3.33
C ALA A 131 -0.86 -11.91 2.91
N ILE A 132 -1.90 -12.71 2.60
CA ILE A 132 -3.25 -12.21 2.33
C ILE A 132 -3.80 -11.48 3.57
N ALA A 133 -3.75 -12.12 4.73
CA ALA A 133 -4.29 -11.56 5.97
C ALA A 133 -3.56 -10.27 6.39
N LEU A 134 -2.22 -10.24 6.30
CA LEU A 134 -1.43 -9.05 6.62
C LEU A 134 -1.78 -7.88 5.70
N ILE A 135 -1.87 -8.09 4.38
CA ILE A 135 -2.26 -7.02 3.46
C ILE A 135 -3.68 -6.52 3.73
N GLY A 136 -4.63 -7.42 4.03
CA GLY A 136 -5.98 -7.03 4.41
C GLY A 136 -6.02 -6.19 5.69
N ALA A 137 -5.28 -6.60 6.73
CA ALA A 137 -5.19 -5.86 7.98
C ALA A 137 -4.59 -4.47 7.77
N LEU A 138 -3.53 -4.35 6.97
CA LEU A 138 -2.89 -3.07 6.66
C LEU A 138 -3.81 -2.13 5.87
N ASP A 139 -4.53 -2.65 4.86
CA ASP A 139 -5.49 -1.88 4.07
C ASP A 139 -6.61 -1.33 4.96
N GLU A 140 -7.13 -2.15 5.89
CA GLU A 140 -8.18 -1.74 6.83
C GLU A 140 -7.68 -0.71 7.86
N LEU A 141 -6.50 -0.91 8.44
CA LEU A 141 -5.90 0.05 9.38
C LEU A 141 -5.68 1.42 8.73
N LEU A 142 -5.15 1.44 7.49
CA LEU A 142 -4.97 2.67 6.73
C LEU A 142 -6.30 3.32 6.36
N SER A 143 -7.32 2.51 6.03
CA SER A 143 -8.68 2.97 5.74
C SER A 143 -9.31 3.67 6.94
N GLU A 144 -9.27 3.06 8.12
CA GLU A 144 -9.78 3.65 9.35
C GLU A 144 -9.04 4.94 9.71
N TRP A 145 -7.71 4.98 9.53
CA TRP A 145 -6.91 6.18 9.76
C TRP A 145 -7.29 7.36 8.88
N VAL A 146 -7.44 7.16 7.57
CA VAL A 146 -7.81 8.26 6.66
C VAL A 146 -9.28 8.70 6.81
N LEU A 147 -10.12 7.87 7.40
CA LEU A 147 -11.51 8.21 7.72
C LEU A 147 -11.63 8.92 9.07
N ARG A 148 -10.76 8.60 10.04
CA ARG A 148 -10.78 9.11 11.41
C ARG A 148 -9.38 9.52 11.90
N PRO A 149 -8.73 10.50 11.24
CA PRO A 149 -7.34 10.85 11.52
C PRO A 149 -7.12 11.40 12.94
N GLU A 150 -8.17 11.93 13.58
CA GLU A 150 -8.09 12.43 14.96
C GLU A 150 -8.20 11.33 16.02
N SER A 151 -8.66 10.14 15.65
CA SER A 151 -8.91 9.03 16.58
C SER A 151 -7.83 7.95 16.54
N ILE A 152 -7.03 7.91 15.48
CA ILE A 152 -6.00 6.89 15.28
C ILE A 152 -4.67 7.59 15.01
N ASP A 153 -3.73 7.41 15.92
CA ASP A 153 -2.34 7.82 15.71
C ASP A 153 -1.69 6.93 14.65
N PHE A 154 -1.02 7.55 13.67
CA PHE A 154 -0.34 6.81 12.61
C PHE A 154 0.81 5.95 13.16
N ASP A 155 1.52 6.42 14.19
CA ASP A 155 2.60 5.66 14.81
C ASP A 155 2.07 4.39 15.49
N ALA A 156 0.84 4.42 16.01
CA ALA A 156 0.18 3.23 16.55
C ALA A 156 -0.11 2.19 15.46
N ILE A 157 -0.43 2.61 14.23
CA ILE A 157 -0.62 1.71 13.07
C ILE A 157 0.70 1.02 12.72
N VAL A 158 1.80 1.77 12.66
CA VAL A 158 3.14 1.21 12.37
C VAL A 158 3.54 0.19 13.43
N ALA A 159 3.30 0.52 14.71
CA ALA A 159 3.58 -0.37 15.82
C ALA A 159 2.72 -1.64 15.79
N GLU A 160 1.41 -1.52 15.55
CA GLU A 160 0.49 -2.67 15.43
C GLU A 160 0.87 -3.57 14.25
N SER A 161 1.15 -2.97 13.10
CA SER A 161 1.56 -3.68 11.89
C SER A 161 2.80 -4.55 12.13
N SER A 162 3.77 -4.00 12.87
CA SER A 162 4.98 -4.72 13.27
C SER A 162 4.68 -5.86 14.25
N ARG A 163 3.76 -5.65 15.19
CA ARG A 163 3.29 -6.68 16.14
C ARG A 163 2.57 -7.83 15.42
N LEU A 164 1.68 -7.53 14.48
CA LEU A 164 0.97 -8.53 13.67
C LEU A 164 1.94 -9.36 12.83
N LEU A 165 2.91 -8.72 12.17
CA LEU A 165 3.94 -9.43 11.42
C LEU A 165 4.72 -10.39 12.31
N ASN A 166 5.13 -9.95 13.50
CA ASN A 166 5.85 -10.79 14.45
C ASN A 166 5.03 -11.98 14.92
N ALA A 167 3.79 -11.75 15.31
CA ALA A 167 2.89 -12.82 15.74
C ALA A 167 2.67 -13.86 14.63
N ALA A 168 2.62 -13.42 13.37
CA ALA A 168 2.39 -14.30 12.22
C ALA A 168 3.58 -15.23 11.88
N VAL A 169 4.79 -14.87 12.31
CA VAL A 169 6.03 -15.63 12.05
C VAL A 169 6.67 -16.21 13.32
N ALA A 170 6.11 -15.88 14.49
CA ALA A 170 6.51 -16.45 15.77
C ALA A 170 6.28 -17.97 15.79
N ARG A 171 7.08 -18.64 16.62
CA ARG A 171 6.99 -20.08 16.89
C ARG A 171 5.89 -20.37 17.92
#